data_AF-A0A836RH55-F1
#
_entry.id   AF-A0A836RH55-F1
#
_cell.length_a   1.000
_cell.length_b   1.000
_cell.length_c   1.000
_cell.angle_alpha   90.00
_cell.angle_beta   90.00
_cell.angle_gamma   90.00
#
_symmetry.space_group_name_H-M   'P 1'
#
loop_
_entity.id
_entity.type
_entity.pdbx_description
1 polymer ?
#
loop_
_entity_poly.entity_id
_entity_poly.type
_entity_poly.pdbx_seq_one_letter_code
_entity_poly.pdbx_strand_id
1 'polypeptide(L)' 'MHLLADSRAHVWEAIAMQATALAKDIMVTRLVTLSPGMRVVDGIAQLIRHDISGAPVIEPDGTYRGVFSEKCCMQVL' A
#
# COMPACT_ATOMS: atom_id res chain seq x y z
N MET A 1 28.52 -40.91 -4.33
CA MET A 1 28.51 -40.05 -5.54
C MET A 1 27.27 -40.45 -6.33
N HIS A 2 26.21 -39.66 -6.52
CA HIS A 2 25.97 -38.24 -6.33
C HIS A 2 24.45 -38.04 -6.15
N LEU A 3 24.10 -37.16 -5.21
CA LEU A 3 22.86 -36.44 -4.91
C LEU A 3 21.50 -36.88 -5.50
N LEU A 4 20.58 -37.11 -4.56
CA LEU A 4 19.16 -36.71 -4.53
C LEU A 4 18.71 -35.84 -5.72
N ALA A 5 17.84 -36.40 -6.56
CA ALA A 5 17.05 -35.64 -7.52
C ALA A 5 16.10 -34.71 -6.75
N ASP A 6 16.30 -33.41 -6.92
CA ASP A 6 15.61 -32.35 -6.20
C ASP A 6 14.11 -32.36 -6.51
N SER A 7 13.32 -32.91 -5.57
CA SER A 7 11.86 -32.91 -5.63
C SER A 7 11.25 -31.49 -5.54
N ARG A 8 12.08 -30.46 -5.34
CA ARG A 8 11.69 -29.05 -5.40
C ARG A 8 11.58 -28.54 -6.84
N ALA A 9 12.01 -29.30 -7.84
CA ALA A 9 11.96 -28.88 -9.24
C ALA A 9 10.51 -28.71 -9.76
N HIS A 10 9.62 -29.65 -9.45
CA HIS A 10 8.25 -29.61 -9.96
C HIS A 10 7.36 -28.55 -9.29
N VAL A 11 7.72 -28.09 -8.09
CA VAL A 11 6.96 -27.04 -7.38
C VAL A 11 7.26 -25.64 -7.90
N TRP A 12 8.46 -25.36 -8.45
CA TRP A 12 8.76 -24.03 -9.01
C TRP A 12 8.17 -23.83 -10.42
N GLU A 13 8.08 -24.89 -11.23
CA GLU A 13 7.42 -24.84 -12.55
C GLU A 13 5.91 -24.59 -12.44
N ALA A 14 5.25 -25.09 -11.38
CA ALA A 14 3.84 -24.81 -11.10
C ALA A 14 3.60 -23.37 -10.60
N ILE A 15 4.59 -22.74 -9.96
CA ILE A 15 4.53 -21.32 -9.54
C ILE A 15 4.73 -20.39 -10.76
N ALA A 16 5.36 -20.87 -11.83
CA ALA A 16 5.65 -20.07 -13.03
C ALA A 16 4.44 -19.73 -13.91
N MET A 17 3.24 -20.25 -13.60
CA MET A 17 1.98 -19.90 -14.27
C MET A 17 1.14 -18.86 -13.50
N GLN A 18 1.76 -17.99 -12.71
CA GLN A 18 1.03 -16.84 -12.15
C GLN A 18 0.63 -15.88 -13.29
N ALA A 19 -0.65 -15.88 -13.62
CA ALA A 19 -1.25 -14.84 -14.45
C ALA A 19 -0.83 -13.47 -13.93
N THR A 20 -0.33 -12.60 -14.80
CA THR A 20 0.09 -11.25 -14.44
C THR A 20 -1.10 -10.52 -13.79
N ALA A 21 -1.04 -10.29 -12.48
CA ALA A 21 -2.05 -9.52 -11.79
C ALA A 21 -2.01 -8.07 -12.29
N LEU A 22 -3.14 -7.53 -12.76
CA LEU A 22 -3.23 -6.13 -13.14
C LEU A 22 -3.40 -5.28 -11.88
N ALA A 23 -2.96 -4.02 -11.91
CA ALA A 23 -3.14 -3.11 -10.78
C ALA A 23 -4.60 -3.02 -10.33
N LYS A 24 -5.54 -2.98 -11.29
CA LYS A 24 -6.99 -2.96 -11.01
C LYS A 24 -7.51 -4.19 -10.27
N ASP A 25 -6.80 -5.31 -10.34
CA ASP A 25 -7.19 -6.58 -9.69
C ASP A 25 -6.75 -6.60 -8.22
N ILE A 26 -5.83 -5.72 -7.81
CA ILE A 26 -5.24 -5.71 -6.46
C ILE A 26 -5.37 -4.36 -5.72
N MET A 27 -5.66 -3.26 -6.43
CA MET A 27 -5.73 -1.93 -5.82
C MET A 27 -7.05 -1.69 -5.08
N VAL A 28 -6.97 -0.94 -3.99
CA VAL A 28 -8.16 -0.42 -3.30
C VAL A 28 -8.64 0.85 -4.01
N THR A 29 -9.93 0.93 -4.33
CA THR A 29 -10.53 2.07 -5.05
C THR A 29 -11.38 3.00 -4.19
N ARG A 30 -11.79 2.54 -3.01
CA ARG A 30 -12.49 3.35 -2.00
C ARG A 30 -11.50 3.74 -0.92
N LEU A 31 -10.83 4.87 -1.14
CA LEU A 31 -9.75 5.35 -0.29
C LEU A 31 -10.27 6.28 0.79
N VAL A 32 -9.68 6.19 1.99
CA VAL A 32 -9.71 7.29 2.95
C VAL A 32 -8.74 8.35 2.43
N THR A 33 -9.21 9.59 2.29
CA THR A 33 -8.45 10.70 1.73
C THR A 33 -8.37 11.85 2.73
N LEU A 34 -7.27 12.59 2.72
CA LEU A 34 -7.09 13.77 3.58
C LEU A 34 -7.08 15.05 2.74
N SER A 35 -7.37 16.19 3.36
CA SER A 35 -7.29 17.50 2.73
C SER A 35 -5.93 18.17 3.04
N PRO A 36 -5.32 18.92 2.10
CA PRO A 36 -4.10 19.69 2.35
C PRO A 36 -4.19 20.68 3.51
N GLY A 37 -5.40 21.19 3.81
CA GLY A 37 -5.64 22.09 4.93
C GLY A 37 -5.91 21.40 6.27
N MET A 38 -5.98 20.06 6.29
CA MET A 38 -6.19 19.30 7.52
C MET A 38 -4.99 19.44 8.46
N ARG A 39 -5.25 19.67 9.76
CA ARG A 39 -4.16 19.71 10.74
C ARG A 39 -3.50 18.34 10.82
N VAL A 40 -2.17 18.33 10.97
CA VAL A 40 -1.36 17.11 11.04
C VAL A 40 -1.88 16.12 12.10
N VAL A 41 -2.23 16.61 13.30
CA VAL A 41 -2.77 15.77 14.39
C VAL A 41 -4.11 15.12 14.06
N ASP A 42 -4.96 15.80 13.28
CA ASP A 42 -6.24 15.24 12.84
C ASP A 42 -5.99 14.18 11.76
N GLY A 43 -5.01 14.40 10.88
CA GLY A 43 -4.54 13.42 9.90
C GLY A 43 -4.02 12.14 10.57
N ILE A 44 -3.19 12.27 11.61
CA ILE A 44 -2.73 11.12 12.42
C ILE A 44 -3.91 10.35 13.01
N ALA A 45 -4.88 11.08 13.59
CA ALA A 45 -6.07 10.46 14.17
C ALA A 45 -6.90 9.69 13.12
N GLN A 46 -6.94 10.14 11.86
CA GLN A 46 -7.59 9.40 10.78
C GLN A 46 -6.86 8.10 10.45
N LEU A 47 -5.52 8.14 10.36
CA LEU A 47 -4.71 6.94 10.11
C LEU A 47 -4.96 5.87 11.18
N ILE A 48 -4.92 6.25 12.47
CA ILE A 48 -5.17 5.35 13.60
C ILE A 48 -6.62 4.81 13.57
N ARG A 49 -7.60 5.68 13.35
CA ARG A 49 -9.03 5.30 13.33
C ARG A 49 -9.33 4.27 12.26
N HIS A 50 -8.69 4.39 11.10
CA HIS A 50 -8.93 3.54 9.95
C HIS A 50 -7.96 2.36 9.84
N ASP A 51 -7.01 2.23 10.77
CA ASP A 51 -5.96 1.21 10.78
C ASP A 51 -5.17 1.16 9.45
N ILE A 52 -4.73 2.34 9.00
CA ILE A 52 -3.96 2.51 7.75
C ILE A 52 -2.66 3.29 8.02
N SER A 53 -1.58 2.90 7.34
CA SER A 53 -0.26 3.52 7.49
C SER A 53 -0.06 4.81 6.69
N GLY A 54 -1.01 5.12 5.80
CA GLY A 54 -1.01 6.35 5.03
C GLY A 54 -2.28 6.56 4.21
N ALA A 55 -2.47 7.79 3.78
CA ALA A 55 -3.61 8.21 2.98
C ALA A 55 -3.18 9.24 1.92
N PRO A 56 -3.77 9.21 0.72
CA PRO A 56 -3.59 10.28 -0.27
C PRO A 56 -4.17 11.60 0.25
N VAL A 57 -3.46 12.68 -0.03
CA VAL A 57 -3.91 14.05 0.18
C VAL A 57 -4.44 14.58 -1.15
N ILE A 58 -5.70 15.01 -1.16
CA ILE A 58 -6.40 15.47 -2.35
C ILE A 58 -7.06 16.83 -2.13
N GLU A 59 -7.09 17.66 -3.17
CA GLU A 59 -7.88 18.89 -3.20
C GLU A 59 -9.38 18.59 -3.33
N PRO A 60 -10.26 19.57 -3.02
CA PRO A 60 -11.71 19.42 -3.21
C PRO A 60 -12.14 19.11 -4.66
N ASP A 61 -11.34 19.49 -5.65
CA ASP A 61 -11.59 19.21 -7.08
C ASP A 61 -11.11 17.81 -7.50
N GLY A 62 -10.57 17.02 -6.57
CA GLY A 62 -10.03 15.68 -6.82
C GLY A 62 -8.56 15.65 -7.23
N THR A 63 -7.88 16.80 -7.31
CA THR A 63 -6.46 16.87 -7.66
C THR A 63 -5.60 16.22 -6.57
N TYR A 64 -4.76 15.26 -6.96
CA TYR A 64 -3.81 14.61 -6.06
C TYR A 64 -2.64 15.55 -5.70
N ARG A 65 -2.34 15.67 -4.41
CA ARG A 65 -1.27 16.54 -3.89
C ARG A 65 -0.09 15.79 -3.28
N GLY A 66 -0.29 14.54 -2.84
CA GLY A 66 0.78 13.74 -2.22
C GLY A 66 0.24 12.63 -1.31
N VAL A 67 1.13 11.98 -0.57
CA VAL A 67 0.79 10.98 0.46
C VAL A 67 1.13 11.53 1.84
N PHE A 68 0.20 11.41 2.77
CA PHE A 68 0.45 11.58 4.20
C PHE A 68 0.65 10.19 4.81
N SER A 69 1.80 9.94 5.43
CA SER A 69 2.15 8.63 6.00
C SER A 69 2.62 8.75 7.44
N GLU A 70 2.64 7.64 8.17
CA GLU A 70 3.26 7.56 9.51
C GLU A 70 4.68 8.13 9.53
N LYS A 71 5.47 7.89 8.46
CA LYS A 71 6.81 8.44 8.32
C LYS A 71 6.82 9.98 8.31
N CYS A 72 5.81 10.63 7.73
CA CYS A 72 5.68 12.09 7.75
C CYS A 72 5.49 12.62 9.18
N CYS A 73 4.83 11.85 10.04
CA CYS A 73 4.50 12.27 11.40
C CYS A 73 5.75 12.33 12.30
N MET A 74 6.73 11.46 12.05
CA MET A 74 7.99 11.41 12.80
C MET A 74 8.86 12.67 12.66
N GLN A 75 8.61 13.53 11.67
CA GLN A 75 9.35 14.79 11.47
C GLN A 75 8.71 16.00 12.18
N VAL A 76 7.49 15.83 12.69
CA VAL A 76 6.68 16.91 13.27
C VAL A 76 6.61 16.81 14.81
N LEU A 77 7.11 15.70 15.37
CA LEU A 77 7.34 15.50 16.81
C LEU A 77 8.80 15.84 17.14
#